data_AF-A0A2N3CFW4-F1
#
_entry.id   AF-A0A2N3CFW4-F1
#
_cell.length_a   1.000
_cell.length_b   1.000
_cell.length_c   1.000
_cell.angle_alpha   90.00
_cell.angle_beta   90.00
_cell.angle_gamma   90.00
#
_symmetry.space_group_name_H-M   'P 1'
#
loop_
_entity.id
_entity.type
_entity.pdbx_description
1 polymer ?
#
loop_
_entity_poly.entity_id
_entity_poly.type
_entity_poly.pdbx_seq_one_letter_code
_entity_poly.pdbx_strand_id
1 'polypeptide(L)' 'MLADLVLALGLVAVFEGLVLALAPMRFEEVLAWLARLDPATRRMLGLGFVAFGVALVWLARGVLAG' A
#
# COMPACT_ATOMS: atom_id res chain seq x y z
N MET A 1 6.21 17.88 10.39
CA MET A 1 5.14 18.28 9.45
C MET A 1 5.57 18.11 7.99
N LEU A 2 6.42 18.98 7.42
CA LEU A 2 6.89 18.81 6.03
C LEU A 2 7.88 17.65 5.87
N ALA A 3 8.84 17.52 6.81
CA ALA A 3 9.83 16.44 6.79
C ALA A 3 9.18 15.05 6.82
N ASP A 4 8.18 14.86 7.68
CA ASP A 4 7.45 13.57 7.80
C ASP A 4 6.68 13.24 6.52
N LEU A 5 6.13 14.25 5.84
CA LEU A 5 5.46 14.07 4.55
C LEU A 5 6.45 13.63 3.47
N VAL A 6 7.61 14.28 3.39
CA VAL A 6 8.67 13.91 2.44
C VAL A 6 9.18 12.50 2.74
N LEU A 7 9.34 12.14 4.01
CA LEU A 7 9.73 10.78 4.42
C LEU A 7 8.69 9.74 4.00
N ALA A 8 7.40 10.00 4.29
CA ALA A 8 6.33 9.08 3.93
C ALA A 8 6.27 8.86 2.40
N LEU A 9 6.36 9.94 1.62
CA LEU A 9 6.41 9.87 0.15
C LEU A 9 7.66 9.13 -0.34
N GLY A 10 8.82 9.40 0.26
CA GLY A 10 10.08 8.71 -0.08
C GLY A 10 10.01 7.21 0.18
N LEU A 11 9.43 6.80 1.31
CA LEU A 11 9.23 5.38 1.63
C LEU A 11 8.29 4.71 0.62
N VAL A 12 7.15 5.34 0.29
CA VAL A 12 6.23 4.83 -0.74
C VAL A 12 6.95 4.65 -2.08
N ALA A 13 7.71 5.65 -2.52
CA ALA A 13 8.47 5.58 -3.77
C ALA A 13 9.54 4.47 -3.77
N VAL A 14 10.24 4.26 -2.65
CA VAL A 14 11.19 3.16 -2.50
C VAL A 14 10.48 1.82 -2.59
N PHE A 15 9.37 1.63 -1.88
CA PHE A 15 8.62 0.37 -1.94
C PHE A 15 8.08 0.10 -3.35
N GLU A 16 7.43 1.08 -3.99
CA GLU A 16 6.92 0.94 -5.36
C GLU A 16 8.04 0.66 -6.36
N GLY A 17 9.16 1.39 -6.26
CA GLY A 17 10.34 1.20 -7.10
C GLY A 17 10.99 -0.17 -6.90
N LEU A 18 11.05 -0.68 -5.66
CA LEU A 18 11.56 -2.02 -5.38
C LEU A 18 10.71 -3.10 -6.03
N VAL A 19 9.37 -2.96 -6.00
CA VAL A 19 8.52 -3.96 -6.67
C VAL A 19 8.77 -3.96 -8.18
N LEU A 20 8.90 -2.78 -8.79
CA LEU A 20 9.23 -2.66 -10.21
C LEU A 20 10.64 -3.18 -10.55
N ALA A 21 11.63 -2.93 -9.69
CA ALA A 21 13.02 -3.28 -9.94
C ALA A 21 13.34 -4.77 -9.69
N LEU A 22 12.79 -5.36 -8.62
CA LEU A 22 13.13 -6.72 -8.19
C LEU A 22 12.20 -7.79 -8.77
N ALA A 23 10.94 -7.46 -9.05
CA ALA A 23 9.95 -8.44 -9.46
C ALA A 23 9.04 -7.96 -10.62
N PRO A 24 9.61 -7.43 -11.72
CA PRO A 24 8.83 -6.88 -12.82
C PRO A 24 7.82 -7.89 -13.40
N MET A 25 8.23 -9.15 -13.60
CA MET A 25 7.34 -10.18 -14.16
C MET A 25 6.22 -10.63 -13.21
N ARG A 26 6.44 -10.57 -11.89
CA ARG A 26 5.39 -10.91 -10.90
C ARG A 26 4.30 -9.84 -10.87
N PHE A 27 4.66 -8.60 -11.17
CA PHE A 27 3.72 -7.49 -11.16
C PHE A 27 2.66 -7.63 -12.25
N GLU A 28 3.06 -8.07 -13.45
CA GLU A 28 2.12 -8.36 -14.54
C GLU A 28 1.15 -9.51 -14.19
N GLU A 29 1.64 -10.59 -13.57
CA GLU A 29 0.80 -11.71 -13.11
C GLU A 29 -0.25 -11.25 -12.09
N VAL A 30 0.16 -10.43 -11.12
CA VAL A 30 -0.73 -9.88 -10.09
C VAL A 30 -1.76 -8.93 -10.71
N LEU A 31 -1.34 -8.06 -11.63
CA LEU A 31 -2.24 -7.16 -12.33
C LEU A 31 -3.24 -7.92 -13.20
N ALA A 32 -2.80 -8.96 -13.91
CA ALA A 32 -3.68 -9.82 -14.70
C ALA A 32 -4.70 -10.55 -13.82
N TRP A 33 -4.30 -10.99 -12.62
CA TRP A 33 -5.21 -11.57 -11.65
C TRP A 33 -6.21 -10.54 -11.11
N LEU A 34 -5.75 -9.35 -10.69
CA LEU A 34 -6.63 -8.26 -10.27
C LEU A 34 -7.61 -7.89 -11.38
N ALA A 35 -7.14 -7.86 -12.63
CA ALA A 35 -7.94 -7.56 -13.82
C ALA A 35 -9.00 -8.62 -14.15
N ARG A 36 -8.97 -9.80 -13.51
CA ARG A 36 -10.01 -10.83 -13.62
C ARG A 36 -11.07 -10.73 -12.53
N LEU A 37 -10.81 -9.99 -11.45
CA LEU A 37 -11.78 -9.83 -10.36
C LEU A 37 -12.95 -8.94 -10.80
N ASP A 38 -14.14 -9.19 -10.25
CA ASP A 38 -15.29 -8.31 -10.45
C ASP A 38 -15.04 -6.90 -9.86
N PRO A 39 -15.54 -5.80 -10.43
CA PRO A 39 -15.27 -4.45 -9.94
C PRO A 39 -15.67 -4.25 -8.46
N ALA A 40 -16.73 -4.91 -8.00
CA ALA A 40 -17.14 -4.87 -6.60
C ALA A 40 -16.09 -5.47 -5.67
N THR A 41 -15.52 -6.63 -6.04
CA THR A 41 -14.46 -7.30 -5.29
C THR A 41 -13.17 -6.47 -5.26
N ARG A 42 -12.77 -5.87 -6.40
CA ARG A 42 -11.60 -4.98 -6.45
C ARG A 42 -11.76 -3.78 -5.51
N ARG A 43 -12.94 -3.17 -5.50
CA ARG A 43 -13.26 -2.05 -4.61
C ARG A 43 -13.21 -2.47 -3.15
N MET A 44 -13.76 -3.63 -2.81
CA MET A 44 -13.76 -4.15 -1.44
C MET A 44 -12.35 -4.49 -0.95
N LEU A 45 -11.49 -5.06 -1.82
CA LEU A 45 -10.07 -5.25 -1.53
C LEU A 45 -9.37 -3.92 -1.25
N GLY A 46 -9.57 -2.92 -2.11
CA GLY A 46 -8.99 -1.58 -1.92
C GLY A 46 -9.44 -0.93 -0.61
N LEU A 47 -10.74 -1.01 -0.29
CA LEU A 47 -11.28 -0.51 0.98
C LEU A 47 -10.70 -1.27 2.19
N GLY A 48 -10.48 -2.58 2.06
CA GLY A 48 -9.83 -3.40 3.08
C GLY A 48 -8.39 -2.95 3.36
N PHE A 49 -7.60 -2.72 2.31
CA PHE A 49 -6.24 -2.18 2.45
C PHE A 49 -6.21 -0.80 3.09
N VAL A 50 -7.12 0.10 2.69
CA VAL A 50 -7.25 1.42 3.30
C VAL A 50 -7.59 1.32 4.78
N ALA A 51 -8.61 0.52 5.15
CA ALA A 51 -9.01 0.33 6.54
C ALA A 51 -7.87 -0.25 7.38
N PHE A 52 -7.15 -1.23 6.85
CA PHE A 52 -5.99 -1.83 7.50
C PHE A 52 -4.85 -0.82 7.69
N GLY A 53 -4.52 -0.04 6.67
CA GLY A 53 -3.50 1.01 6.76
C GLY A 53 -3.85 2.07 7.82
N VAL A 54 -5.11 2.52 7.85
CA VAL A 54 -5.60 3.45 8.89
C VAL A 54 -5.49 2.83 10.29
N ALA A 55 -5.86 1.56 10.45
CA ALA A 55 -5.74 0.85 11.72
C ALA A 55 -4.27 0.74 12.18
N LEU A 56 -3.34 0.43 11.28
CA LEU A 56 -1.91 0.40 11.58
C LEU A 56 -1.37 1.76 12.00
N VAL A 57 -1.72 2.84 11.30
CA VAL A 57 -1.32 4.21 11.67
C VAL A 57 -1.90 4.58 13.04
N TRP A 58 -3.15 4.20 13.30
CA TRP A 58 -3.78 4.45 14.59
C TRP A 58 -3.09 3.68 15.73
N LEU A 59 -2.78 2.40 15.53
CA LEU A 59 -2.03 1.58 16.49
C LEU A 59 -0.61 2.13 16.71
N ALA A 60 0.10 2.49 15.64
CA ALA A 60 1.43 3.07 15.76
C ALA A 60 1.40 4.35 16.60
N ARG A 61 0.41 5.21 16.37
CA ARG A 61 0.23 6.44 17.16
C ARG A 61 -0.23 6.17 18.59
N GLY A 62 -1.07 5.15 18.83
CA GLY A 62 -1.58 4.85 20.16
C GLY A 62 -0.58 4.09 21.04
N VAL A 63 0.25 3.23 20.46
CA VAL A 63 1.18 2.33 21.16
C VAL A 63 2.60 2.91 21.24
N LEU A 64 3.07 3.65 20.23
CA LEU A 64 4.43 4.24 20.25
C LEU A 64 4.47 5.71 20.69
N ALA A 65 3.32 6.40 20.75
CA ALA A 65 3.28 7.81 21.18
C ALA A 65 2.61 8.02 22.55
N GLY A 66 2.33 6.93 23.28
CA GLY A 66 1.96 6.94 24.70
C GLY A 66 3.10 6.41 25.56
#